data_AF-A0A1D9FXN4-F1
#
_entry.id   AF-A0A1D9FXN4-F1
#
_cell.length_a   1.000
_cell.length_b   1.000
_cell.length_c   1.000
_cell.angle_alpha   90.00
_cell.angle_beta   90.00
_cell.angle_gamma   90.00
#
_symmetry.space_group_name_H-M   'P 1'
#
loop_
_entity.id
_entity.type
_entity.pdbx_description
1 polymer ?
#
loop_
_entity_poly.entity_id
_entity_poly.type
_entity_poly.pdbx_seq_one_letter_code
_entity_poly.pdbx_strand_id
1 'polypeptide(L)'
;MIILEFKAKGKESQYSAIDEAIRTVKFIRNSCIRLWLDNKGTGKSDLSRYSKILAKEFPFANELNSTARQAASERAWLEVTVRRVEPL
;
A
#
# COMPACT_ATOMS: atom_id res chain seq x y z
N MET A 1 30.97 -23.67 2.49
CA MET A 1 29.88 -22.83 1.96
C MET A 1 30.30 -21.39 2.11
N ILE A 2 30.49 -20.67 1.01
CA ILE A 2 30.85 -19.25 1.04
C ILE A 2 29.54 -18.46 0.98
N ILE A 3 29.28 -17.63 1.99
CA ILE A 3 28.16 -16.68 2.00
C ILE A 3 28.74 -15.32 1.65
N LEU A 4 28.25 -14.71 0.58
CA LEU A 4 28.61 -13.35 0.19
C LEU A 4 27.45 -12.42 0.55
N GLU A 5 27.66 -11.58 1.57
CA GLU A 5 26.70 -10.55 1.96
C GLU A 5 27.06 -9.23 1.26
N PHE A 6 26.12 -8.71 0.48
CA PHE A 6 26.22 -7.40 -0.14
C PHE A 6 25.13 -6.49 0.39
N LYS A 7 25.51 -5.26 0.78
CA LYS A 7 24.57 -4.20 1.13
C LYS A 7 24.24 -3.40 -0.12
N ALA A 8 22.96 -3.22 -0.43
CA ALA A 8 22.53 -2.31 -1.48
C ALA A 8 22.94 -0.86 -1.10
N LYS A 9 23.85 -0.27 -1.87
CA LYS A 9 24.25 1.13 -1.73
C LYS A 9 23.56 1.95 -2.82
N GLY A 10 22.73 2.90 -2.42
CA GLY A 10 22.06 3.85 -3.30
C GLY A 10 22.65 5.25 -3.19
N LYS A 11 22.28 6.11 -4.13
CA LYS A 11 22.45 7.57 -4.01
C LYS A 11 21.39 8.12 -3.07
N GLU A 12 21.64 9.30 -2.47
CA GLU A 12 20.67 9.98 -1.60
C GLU A 12 19.30 10.13 -2.26
N SER A 13 19.27 10.52 -3.55
CA SER A 13 18.01 10.65 -4.31
C SER A 13 17.22 9.34 -4.43
N GLN A 14 17.90 8.20 -4.48
CA GLN A 14 17.24 6.89 -4.53
C GLN A 14 16.62 6.53 -3.18
N TYR A 15 17.32 6.84 -2.08
CA TYR A 15 16.77 6.66 -0.74
C TYR A 15 15.55 7.55 -0.51
N SER A 16 15.61 8.82 -0.91
CA SER A 16 14.46 9.73 -0.84
C SER A 16 13.28 9.23 -1.67
N ALA A 17 13.51 8.71 -2.88
CA ALA A 17 12.46 8.14 -3.70
C ALA A 17 11.81 6.90 -3.06
N ILE A 18 12.60 6.07 -2.36
CA ILE A 18 12.08 4.92 -1.59
C ILE A 18 11.20 5.41 -0.43
N ASP A 19 11.66 6.41 0.32
CA ASP A 19 10.88 6.98 1.44
C ASP A 19 9.55 7.57 0.97
N GLU A 20 9.56 8.30 -0.13
CA GLU A 20 8.34 8.83 -0.77
C GLU A 20 7.41 7.70 -1.24
N ALA A 21 7.94 6.65 -1.87
CA ALA A 21 7.14 5.49 -2.25
C ALA A 21 6.51 4.79 -1.03
N ILE A 22 7.23 4.65 0.08
CA ILE A 22 6.72 4.08 1.33
C ILE A 22 5.59 4.95 1.90
N ARG A 23 5.74 6.28 1.88
CA ARG A 23 4.69 7.21 2.32
C ARG A 23 3.43 7.07 1.48
N THR A 24 3.57 7.00 0.16
CA THR A 24 2.45 6.82 -0.77
C THR A 24 1.74 5.48 -0.58
N VAL A 25 2.49 4.38 -0.38
CA VAL A 25 1.91 3.07 -0.05
C VAL A 25 1.11 3.12 1.25
N LYS A 26 1.65 3.75 2.30
CA LYS A 26 0.95 3.92 3.59
C LYS A 26 -0.31 4.76 3.44
N PHE A 27 -0.27 5.83 2.65
CA PHE A 27 -1.43 6.65 2.33
C PHE A 27 -2.55 5.80 1.70
N ILE A 28 -2.26 5.09 0.60
CA ILE A 28 -3.25 4.26 -0.10
C ILE A 28 -3.83 3.20 0.84
N ARG A 29 -2.96 2.50 1.59
CA ARG A 29 -3.39 1.47 2.53
C ARG A 29 -4.33 2.04 3.60
N ASN A 30 -3.94 3.13 4.26
CA ASN A 30 -4.72 3.74 5.33
C ASN A 30 -6.07 4.26 4.82
N SER A 31 -6.10 4.83 3.61
CA SER A 31 -7.34 5.25 2.96
C SER A 31 -8.26 4.07 2.66
N CYS A 32 -7.73 2.94 2.18
CA CYS A 32 -8.50 1.70 2.00
C CYS A 32 -9.08 1.17 3.33
N ILE A 33 -8.31 1.21 4.42
CA ILE A 33 -8.79 0.80 5.75
C ILE A 33 -9.91 1.72 6.23
N ARG A 34 -9.74 3.04 6.06
CA ARG A 34 -10.78 4.03 6.39
C ARG A 34 -12.07 3.75 5.61
N LEU A 35 -11.97 3.55 4.29
CA LEU A 35 -13.11 3.20 3.45
C LEU A 35 -13.85 1.96 3.98
N TRP A 36 -13.10 0.92 4.35
CA TRP A 36 -13.68 -0.31 4.91
C TRP A 36 -14.37 -0.10 6.25
N LEU A 37 -13.79 0.72 7.14
CA LEU A 37 -14.39 1.05 8.44
C LEU A 37 -15.70 1.83 8.28
N ASP A 38 -15.73 2.76 7.33
CA ASP A 38 -16.86 3.66 7.14
C ASP A 38 -18.02 2.98 6.37
N ASN A 39 -17.73 1.98 5.54
CA ASN A 39 -18.70 1.36 4.64
C ASN A 39 -18.85 -0.14 4.88
N LYS A 40 -20.01 -0.55 5.43
CA LYS A 40 -20.36 -1.97 5.60
C LYS A 40 -20.42 -2.68 4.25
N GLY A 41 -19.86 -3.89 4.18
CA GLY A 41 -19.88 -4.72 2.98
C GLY A 41 -18.77 -4.43 1.97
N THR A 42 -17.85 -3.51 2.27
CA THR A 42 -16.67 -3.25 1.42
C THR A 42 -15.84 -4.53 1.27
N GLY A 43 -15.71 -5.01 0.02
CA GLY A 43 -14.97 -6.21 -0.32
C GLY A 43 -13.56 -5.93 -0.87
N LYS A 44 -12.80 -6.99 -1.12
CA LYS A 44 -11.45 -6.92 -1.71
C LYS A 44 -11.42 -6.15 -3.04
N SER A 45 -12.39 -6.40 -3.91
CA SER A 45 -12.49 -5.75 -5.23
C SER A 45 -12.71 -4.24 -5.11
N ASP A 46 -13.47 -3.80 -4.11
CA ASP A 46 -13.77 -2.40 -3.88
C ASP A 46 -12.52 -1.64 -3.44
N LEU A 47 -11.70 -2.23 -2.55
CA LEU A 47 -10.42 -1.65 -2.14
C LEU A 47 -9.44 -1.51 -3.33
N SER A 48 -9.38 -2.52 -4.20
CA SER A 48 -8.58 -2.47 -5.43
C SER A 48 -9.05 -1.36 -6.38
N ARG A 49 -10.37 -1.23 -6.59
CA ARG A 49 -10.95 -0.13 -7.37
C ARG A 49 -10.66 1.23 -6.73
N TYR A 50 -10.73 1.32 -5.41
CA TYR A 50 -10.47 2.55 -4.67
C TYR A 50 -9.03 3.03 -4.82
N SER A 51 -8.04 2.13 -4.86
CA SER A 51 -6.64 2.49 -5.15
C SER A 51 -6.47 3.21 -6.50
N LYS A 52 -7.31 2.89 -7.50
CA LYS A 52 -7.33 3.57 -8.80
C LYS A 52 -7.96 4.95 -8.72
N ILE A 53 -8.98 5.11 -7.87
CA ILE A 53 -9.62 6.41 -7.61
C ILE A 53 -8.63 7.34 -6.93
N LEU A 54 -7.95 6.87 -5.86
CA LEU A 54 -6.93 7.65 -5.15
C LEU A 54 -5.81 8.13 -6.09
N ALA A 55 -5.35 7.30 -7.01
CA ALA A 55 -4.34 7.72 -7.97
C ALA A 55 -4.83 8.75 -8.99
N LYS A 56 -6.14 8.80 -9.29
CA LYS A 56 -6.70 9.86 -10.14
C LYS A 56 -6.86 11.18 -9.37
N GLU A 57 -7.18 11.10 -8.08
CA GLU A 57 -7.41 12.27 -7.23
C GLU A 57 -6.10 12.90 -6.73
N PHE A 58 -5.08 12.09 -6.47
CA PHE A 58 -3.83 12.52 -5.86
C PHE A 58 -2.66 12.27 -6.83
N PRO A 59 -2.06 13.32 -7.44
CA PRO A 59 -0.96 13.17 -8.39
C PRO A 59 0.21 12.36 -7.85
N PHE A 60 0.60 12.58 -6.58
CA PHE A 60 1.69 11.83 -5.94
C PHE A 60 1.37 10.32 -5.80
N ALA A 61 0.10 9.95 -5.72
CA ALA A 61 -0.31 8.55 -5.69
C ALA A 61 -0.27 7.92 -7.10
N ASN A 62 -0.40 8.72 -8.15
CA ASN A 62 -0.27 8.26 -9.52
C ASN A 62 1.18 7.95 -9.93
N GLU A 63 2.14 8.66 -9.36
CA GLU A 63 3.58 8.39 -9.54
C GLU A 63 3.98 7.00 -9.06
N LEU A 64 3.21 6.42 -8.14
CA LEU A 64 3.38 5.02 -7.74
C LEU A 64 2.80 4.09 -8.81
N ASN A 65 3.60 3.13 -9.28
CA ASN A 65 3.16 2.18 -10.30
C ASN A 65 1.92 1.37 -9.86
N SER A 66 1.15 0.89 -10.84
CA SER A 66 -0.13 0.22 -10.61
C SER A 66 -0.03 -1.04 -9.74
N THR A 67 1.02 -1.83 -9.89
CA THR A 67 1.26 -3.05 -9.10
C THR A 67 1.48 -2.72 -7.62
N ALA A 68 2.26 -1.68 -7.31
CA ALA A 68 2.51 -1.25 -5.94
C ALA A 68 1.23 -0.70 -5.28
N ARG A 69 0.40 0.03 -6.04
CA ARG A 69 -0.92 0.49 -5.56
C ARG A 69 -1.87 -0.68 -5.27
N GLN A 70 -1.92 -1.67 -6.16
CA GLN A 70 -2.71 -2.88 -5.94
C GLN A 70 -2.24 -3.61 -4.68
N ALA A 71 -0.93 -3.82 -4.53
CA ALA A 71 -0.35 -4.47 -3.36
C ALA A 71 -0.69 -3.71 -2.06
N ALA A 72 -0.74 -2.37 -2.07
CA ALA A 72 -1.17 -1.58 -0.93
C ALA A 72 -2.64 -1.85 -0.54
N SER A 73 -3.54 -1.92 -1.53
CA SER A 73 -4.96 -2.25 -1.30
C SER A 73 -5.16 -3.69 -0.80
N GLU A 74 -4.37 -4.64 -1.29
CA GLU A 74 -4.43 -6.04 -0.84
C GLU A 74 -3.90 -6.21 0.57
N ARG A 75 -2.86 -5.46 0.97
CA ARG A 75 -2.39 -5.40 2.36
C ARG A 75 -3.48 -4.85 3.29
N ALA A 76 -4.17 -3.78 2.89
CA ALA A 76 -5.30 -3.25 3.64
C ALA A 76 -6.40 -4.31 3.82
N TRP A 77 -6.72 -5.07 2.77
CA TRP A 77 -7.68 -6.18 2.84
C TRP A 77 -7.26 -7.25 3.86
N LEU A 78 -6.00 -7.68 3.82
CA LEU A 78 -5.48 -8.66 4.78
C LEU A 78 -5.54 -8.14 6.22
N GLU A 79 -5.21 -6.86 6.45
CA GLU A 79 -5.26 -6.28 7.79
C GLU A 79 -6.68 -6.27 8.38
N VAL A 80 -7.71 -5.99 7.57
CA VAL A 80 -9.11 -5.97 8.06
C VAL A 80 -9.73 -7.36 8.15
N THR A 81 -9.31 -8.33 7.31
CA THR A 81 -9.84 -9.69 7.38
C THR A 81 -9.18 -10.52 8.46
N VAL A 82 -7.88 -10.40 8.69
CA VAL A 82 -7.18 -11.10 9.78
C VAL A 82 -7.74 -10.67 11.13
N ARG A 83 -7.98 -9.37 11.33
CA ARG A 83 -8.64 -8.84 12.54
C ARG A 83 -10.05 -9.35 12.77
N ARG A 84 -10.72 -9.87 11.74
CA ARG A 84 -12.05 -10.49 11.89
C ARG A 84 -11.96 -11.93 12.42
N VAL A 85 -10.82 -12.60 12.22
CA VAL A 85 -10.59 -14.00 12.65
C VAL A 85 -10.06 -14.06 14.08
N GLU A 86 -9.34 -13.03 14.53
CA GLU A 86 -8.86 -12.89 15.91
C GLU A 86 -9.45 -11.64 16.56
N PRO A 87 -10.65 -11.73 17.18
CA PRO A 87 -11.14 -10.65 18.04
C PRO A 87 -10.25 -10.54 19.28
N LEU A 88 -9.85 -9.30 19.61
CA LEU A 88 -9.12 -8.94 20.83
C LEU A 88 -9.89 -9.30 22.11
#